data_AF-A0A1G8QFB6-F1
#
_entry.id   AF-A0A1G8QFB6-F1
#
_cell.length_a   1.000
_cell.length_b   1.000
_cell.length_c   1.000
_cell.angle_alpha   90.00
_cell.angle_beta   90.00
_cell.angle_gamma   90.00
#
_symmetry.space_group_name_H-M   'P 1'
#
loop_
_entity.id
_entity.type
_entity.pdbx_description
1 polymer ?
#
loop_
_entity_poly.entity_id
_entity_poly.type
_entity_poly.pdbx_seq_one_letter_code
_entity_poly.pdbx_strand_id
1 'polypeptide(L)'
;MLVRLAVNDDALIASALNSNDANLDLSSLDPRTHALVRIAALLALNSATASYSSAVAVALANGATEEEVVGVLIAIAPLIGVSRVVADASALALAVGFDVDDALEQD
;
A
#
# COMPACT_ATOMS: atom_id res chain seq x y z
N MET A 1 -1.31 -21.97 9.27
CA MET A 1 -1.23 -20.53 9.57
C MET A 1 -2.57 -19.96 10.03
N LEU A 2 -3.67 -20.14 9.27
CA LEU A 2 -5.00 -19.62 9.63
C LEU A 2 -5.51 -20.06 11.01
N VAL A 3 -5.44 -21.36 11.33
CA VAL A 3 -5.85 -21.87 12.64
C VAL A 3 -5.03 -21.26 13.77
N ARG A 4 -3.71 -21.07 13.57
CA ARG A 4 -2.81 -20.43 14.55
C ARG A 4 -3.19 -18.96 14.79
N LEU A 5 -3.52 -18.21 13.73
CA LEU A 5 -4.05 -16.85 13.86
C LEU A 5 -5.41 -16.83 14.58
N ALA A 6 -6.30 -17.77 14.28
CA ALA A 6 -7.63 -17.85 14.90
C ALA A 6 -7.59 -18.16 16.40
N VAL A 7 -6.55 -18.87 16.87
CA VAL A 7 -6.33 -19.14 18.31
C VAL A 7 -5.42 -18.12 19.00
N ASN A 8 -5.12 -16.99 18.33
CA ASN A 8 -4.23 -15.95 18.83
C ASN A 8 -2.85 -16.49 19.28
N ASP A 9 -2.18 -17.23 18.39
CA ASP A 9 -0.79 -17.67 18.61
C ASP A 9 0.15 -16.45 18.69
N ASP A 10 0.48 -16.04 19.92
CA ASP A 10 1.30 -14.86 20.21
C ASP A 10 2.69 -14.92 19.55
N ALA A 11 3.28 -16.12 19.40
CA ALA A 11 4.58 -16.28 18.77
C ALA A 11 4.52 -16.00 17.26
N LEU A 12 3.43 -16.43 16.60
CA LEU A 12 3.19 -16.10 15.20
C LEU A 12 2.98 -14.59 15.00
N ILE A 13 2.18 -13.96 15.87
CA ILE A 13 1.89 -12.54 15.81
C ILE A 13 3.17 -11.72 16.04
N ALA A 14 3.94 -12.05 17.08
CA ALA A 14 5.21 -11.39 17.38
C ALA A 14 6.18 -11.49 16.20
N SER A 15 6.29 -12.66 15.56
CA SER A 15 7.14 -12.84 14.38
C SER A 15 6.66 -12.01 13.18
N ALA A 16 5.34 -11.89 12.97
CA ALA A 16 4.78 -11.10 11.87
C ALA A 16 4.92 -9.59 12.06
N LEU A 17 5.08 -9.12 13.29
CA LEU A 17 5.25 -7.70 13.64
C LEU A 17 6.73 -7.31 13.86
N ASN A 18 7.65 -8.28 13.83
CA ASN A 18 9.06 -8.07 14.15
C ASN A 18 9.77 -7.14 13.15
N SER A 19 9.54 -7.34 11.85
CA SER A 19 10.09 -6.48 10.79
C SER A 19 9.28 -6.65 9.50
N ASN A 20 9.46 -5.74 8.54
CA ASN A 20 8.84 -5.88 7.22
C ASN A 20 9.36 -7.12 6.48
N ASP A 21 10.64 -7.48 6.62
CA ASP A 21 11.22 -8.66 5.98
C ASP A 21 10.66 -9.96 6.58
N ALA A 22 10.56 -10.04 7.92
CA ALA A 22 9.94 -11.18 8.59
C ALA A 22 8.45 -11.28 8.23
N ASN A 23 7.76 -10.14 8.06
CA ASN A 23 6.38 -10.10 7.61
C ASN A 23 6.23 -10.61 6.17
N LEU A 24 7.13 -10.21 5.27
CA LEU A 24 7.18 -10.68 3.89
C LEU A 24 7.38 -12.20 3.84
N ASP A 25 8.40 -12.72 4.54
CA ASP A 25 8.71 -14.15 4.59
C ASP A 25 7.52 -14.97 5.12
N LEU A 26 6.83 -14.48 6.16
CA LEU A 26 5.66 -15.15 6.72
C LEU A 26 4.42 -15.06 5.83
N SER A 27 4.26 -13.99 5.06
CA SER A 27 3.08 -13.77 4.21
C SER A 27 2.97 -14.79 3.07
N SER A 28 4.10 -15.40 2.66
CA SER A 28 4.20 -16.27 1.48
C SER A 28 3.85 -15.57 0.15
N LEU A 29 3.73 -14.24 0.15
CA LEU A 29 3.55 -13.42 -1.05
C LEU A 29 4.90 -13.11 -1.67
N ASP A 30 4.94 -12.91 -2.99
CA ASP A 30 6.12 -12.32 -3.61
C ASP A 30 6.28 -10.85 -3.18
N PRO A 31 7.51 -10.29 -3.22
CA PRO A 31 7.79 -8.96 -2.71
C PRO A 31 6.94 -7.85 -3.36
N ARG A 32 6.65 -7.96 -4.65
CA ARG A 32 5.83 -6.99 -5.40
C ARG A 32 4.39 -7.03 -4.91
N THR A 33 3.78 -8.21 -4.85
CA THR A 33 2.40 -8.38 -4.37
C THR A 33 2.27 -7.93 -2.91
N HIS A 34 3.24 -8.27 -2.06
CA HIS A 34 3.27 -7.85 -0.66
C HIS A 34 3.26 -6.33 -0.51
N ALA A 35 4.10 -5.63 -1.29
CA ALA A 35 4.17 -4.18 -1.26
C ALA A 35 2.85 -3.52 -1.73
N LEU A 36 2.24 -4.04 -2.80
CA LEU A 36 0.94 -3.55 -3.31
C LEU A 36 -0.20 -3.75 -2.29
N VAL A 37 -0.26 -4.91 -1.62
CA VAL A 37 -1.24 -5.17 -0.55
C VAL A 37 -1.06 -4.20 0.62
N ARG A 38 0.19 -3.86 0.97
CA ARG A 38 0.47 -2.87 2.01
C ARG A 38 0.00 -1.48 1.62
N ILE A 39 0.23 -1.05 0.39
CA ILE A 39 -0.29 0.22 -0.13
C ILE A 39 -1.82 0.24 -0.02
N ALA A 40 -2.49 -0.82 -0.48
CA ALA A 40 -3.95 -0.95 -0.38
C ALA A 40 -4.46 -0.80 1.06
N ALA A 41 -3.79 -1.47 2.01
CA ALA A 41 -4.16 -1.39 3.42
C ALA A 41 -3.96 0.00 4.01
N LEU A 42 -2.85 0.67 3.69
CA LEU A 42 -2.59 2.04 4.16
C LEU A 42 -3.66 3.01 3.63
N LEU A 43 -3.98 2.91 2.33
CA LEU A 43 -5.01 3.72 1.69
C LEU A 43 -6.37 3.46 2.32
N ALA A 44 -6.72 2.19 2.58
CA ALA A 44 -7.96 1.82 3.25
C ALA A 44 -8.06 2.29 4.70
N LEU A 45 -6.94 2.40 5.42
CA LEU A 45 -6.87 2.82 6.83
C LEU A 45 -6.72 4.34 7.04
N ASN A 46 -6.50 5.11 5.97
CA ASN A 46 -6.29 6.56 6.02
C ASN A 46 -5.03 6.89 6.84
N SER A 47 -3.98 6.11 6.61
CA SER A 47 -2.71 6.32 7.31
C SER A 47 -2.12 7.68 6.95
N ALA A 48 -1.33 8.26 7.85
CA ALA A 48 -0.67 9.54 7.61
C ALA A 48 0.11 9.53 6.28
N THR A 49 0.06 10.63 5.54
CA THR A 49 0.60 10.77 4.17
C THR A 49 2.06 10.31 4.02
N ALA A 50 2.89 10.49 5.05
CA ALA A 50 4.28 10.03 5.06
C ALA A 50 4.43 8.50 4.93
N SER A 51 3.42 7.73 5.34
CA SER A 51 3.39 6.28 5.18
C SER A 51 3.22 5.85 3.71
N TYR A 52 2.64 6.70 2.86
CA TYR A 52 2.41 6.38 1.44
C TYR A 52 3.70 6.45 0.63
N SER A 53 4.49 7.53 0.76
CA SER A 53 5.74 7.69 0.00
C SER A 53 6.74 6.57 0.28
N SER A 54 6.88 6.17 1.55
CA SER A 54 7.73 5.03 1.93
C SER A 54 7.22 3.71 1.33
N ALA A 55 5.91 3.45 1.40
CA ALA A 55 5.32 2.23 0.85
C ALA A 55 5.40 2.15 -0.68
N VAL A 56 5.18 3.28 -1.37
CA VAL A 56 5.32 3.40 -2.82
C VAL A 56 6.77 3.16 -3.23
N ALA A 57 7.74 3.80 -2.57
CA ALA A 57 9.16 3.58 -2.86
C ALA A 57 9.58 2.11 -2.71
N VAL A 58 9.07 1.41 -1.68
CA VAL A 58 9.32 -0.03 -1.49
C VAL A 58 8.67 -0.84 -2.61
N ALA A 59 7.45 -0.51 -3.05
CA ALA A 59 6.80 -1.23 -4.15
C ALA A 59 7.57 -1.08 -5.46
N LEU A 60 8.00 0.14 -5.80
CA LEU A 60 8.80 0.41 -7.00
C LEU A 60 10.16 -0.30 -6.94
N ALA A 61 10.83 -0.31 -5.79
CA ALA A 61 12.08 -1.05 -5.59
C ALA A 61 11.92 -2.58 -5.76
N ASN A 62 10.70 -3.11 -5.56
CA ASN A 62 10.36 -4.52 -5.77
C ASN A 62 9.77 -4.80 -7.18
N GLY A 63 9.86 -3.83 -8.09
CA GLY A 63 9.45 -4.00 -9.49
C GLY A 63 7.96 -3.79 -9.76
N ALA A 64 7.22 -3.17 -8.84
CA ALA A 64 5.91 -2.63 -9.17
C ALA A 64 6.06 -1.41 -10.11
N THR A 65 5.07 -1.17 -10.96
CA THR A 65 5.02 0.06 -11.77
C THR A 65 4.14 1.12 -11.12
N GLU A 66 4.28 2.37 -11.55
CA GLU A 66 3.42 3.47 -11.10
C GLU A 66 1.95 3.20 -11.45
N GLU A 67 1.68 2.62 -12.63
CA GLU A 67 0.34 2.24 -13.05
C GLU A 67 -0.28 1.17 -12.14
N GLU A 68 0.53 0.28 -11.56
CA GLU A 68 0.02 -0.70 -10.60
C GLU A 68 -0.33 -0.06 -9.26
N VAL A 69 0.45 0.94 -8.82
CA VAL A 69 0.14 1.71 -7.61
C VAL A 69 -1.17 2.47 -7.78
N VAL A 70 -1.38 3.13 -8.93
CA VAL A 70 -2.66 3.76 -9.27
C VAL A 70 -3.77 2.71 -9.40
N GLY A 71 -3.46 1.57 -10.02
CA GLY A 71 -4.36 0.44 -10.16
C GLY A 71 -4.87 -0.09 -8.81
N VAL A 72 -4.03 -0.08 -7.77
CA VAL A 72 -4.45 -0.43 -6.39
C VAL A 72 -5.50 0.54 -5.86
N LEU A 73 -5.31 1.85 -6.05
CA LEU A 73 -6.29 2.86 -5.64
C LEU A 73 -7.65 2.64 -6.34
N ILE A 74 -7.61 2.35 -7.65
CA ILE A 74 -8.82 2.02 -8.42
C ILE A 74 -9.46 0.73 -7.91
N ALA A 75 -8.66 -0.30 -7.62
CA ALA A 75 -9.15 -1.60 -7.16
C ALA A 75 -9.89 -1.52 -5.82
N ILE A 76 -9.46 -0.64 -4.91
CA ILE A 76 -10.11 -0.43 -3.61
C ILE A 76 -11.22 0.62 -3.63
N ALA A 77 -11.43 1.33 -4.74
CA ALA A 77 -12.42 2.41 -4.85
C ALA A 77 -13.83 2.03 -4.34
N PRO A 78 -14.37 0.82 -4.60
CA PRO A 78 -15.68 0.43 -4.07
C PRO A 78 -15.72 0.28 -2.54
N LEU A 79 -14.57 0.08 -1.89
CA LEU A 79 -14.44 -0.12 -0.45
C LEU A 79 -14.31 1.20 0.31
N ILE A 80 -13.61 2.17 -0.28
CA ILE A 80 -13.29 3.45 0.38
C ILE A 80 -14.19 4.61 -0.05
N GLY A 81 -14.89 4.47 -1.18
CA GLY A 81 -15.79 5.48 -1.74
C GLY A 81 -15.08 6.57 -2.57
N VAL A 82 -15.83 7.18 -3.49
CA VAL A 82 -15.31 8.13 -4.51
C VAL A 82 -14.63 9.34 -3.88
N SER A 83 -15.22 9.93 -2.84
CA SER A 83 -14.65 11.11 -2.18
C SER A 83 -13.24 10.84 -1.64
N ARG A 84 -13.00 9.61 -1.20
CA ARG A 84 -11.72 9.21 -0.63
C ARG A 84 -10.69 8.87 -1.71
N VAL A 85 -11.12 8.23 -2.79
CA VAL A 85 -10.28 8.00 -3.98
C VAL A 85 -9.68 9.31 -4.48
N VAL A 86 -10.50 10.37 -4.59
CA VAL A 86 -10.03 11.67 -5.06
C VAL A 86 -9.02 12.30 -4.10
N ALA A 87 -9.28 12.23 -2.79
CA ALA A 87 -8.36 12.77 -1.79
C ALA A 87 -7.01 12.02 -1.75
N ASP A 88 -7.06 10.69 -1.84
CA ASP A 88 -5.87 9.84 -1.81
C ASP A 88 -5.08 9.89 -3.13
N ALA A 89 -5.74 10.17 -4.26
CA ALA A 89 -5.08 10.34 -5.56
C ALA A 89 -4.07 11.49 -5.54
N SER A 90 -4.42 12.65 -4.97
CA SER A 90 -3.50 13.78 -4.83
C SER A 90 -2.31 13.44 -3.94
N ALA A 91 -2.53 12.72 -2.84
CA ALA A 91 -1.47 12.26 -1.96
C ALA A 91 -0.53 11.24 -2.63
N LEU A 92 -1.09 10.32 -3.43
CA LEU A 92 -0.35 9.33 -4.19
C LEU A 92 0.48 9.97 -5.31
N ALA A 93 -0.06 10.95 -6.02
CA ALA A 93 0.68 11.65 -7.06
C ALA A 93 1.96 12.31 -6.51
N LEU A 94 1.85 13.03 -5.38
CA LEU A 94 3.02 13.58 -4.68
C LEU A 94 4.00 12.50 -4.23
N ALA A 95 3.50 11.34 -3.80
CA ALA A 95 4.33 10.22 -3.35
C ALA A 95 5.08 9.52 -4.49
N VAL A 96 4.52 9.51 -5.70
CA VAL A 96 5.14 8.98 -6.92
C VAL A 96 6.08 10.02 -7.55
N GLY A 97 5.97 11.30 -7.16
CA GLY A 97 6.75 12.40 -7.73
C GLY A 97 6.09 13.04 -8.95
N PHE A 98 4.79 12.79 -9.16
CA PHE A 98 3.97 13.55 -10.08
C PHE A 98 3.57 14.87 -9.41
N ASP A 99 3.96 15.98 -10.03
CA ASP A 99 3.40 17.29 -9.70
C ASP A 99 2.05 17.42 -10.40
N VAL A 100 0.96 17.39 -9.62
CA VAL A 100 -0.41 17.45 -10.13
C VAL A 100 -0.72 18.85 -10.67
N ASP A 101 -0.07 19.88 -10.13
CA ASP A 101 -0.30 21.26 -10.56
C ASP A 101 0.25 21.50 -11.97
N ASP A 102 1.40 20.92 -12.32
CA ASP A 102 1.99 21.00 -13.67
C ASP A 102 1.16 20.26 -14.75
N ALA A 103 0.41 19.23 -14.37
CA ALA A 103 -0.41 18.43 -15.29
C ALA A 103 -1.75 19.11 -15.60
N LEU A 104 -2.32 19.85 -14.64
CA LEU A 104 -3.59 20.58 -14.81
C LEU A 104 -3.44 21.89 -15.59
N GLU A 105 -2.21 22.44 -15.69
CA GLU A 105 -1.92 23.60 -16.53
C GLU A 105 -1.76 23.26 -18.03
N GLN A 106 -1.70 21.97 -18.38
CA GLN A 106 -1.50 21.49 -19.75
C GLN A 106 -2.79 21.01 -20.47
N ASP A 107 -3.93 21.05 -19.78
CA ASP A 107 -5.29 20.78 -20.32
C ASP A 107 -6.11 22.07 -20.50
#